data_AF-A0A2W2L2X7-F1
#
_entry.id   AF-A0A2W2L2X7-F1
#
_cell.length_a   1.000
_cell.length_b   1.000
_cell.length_c   1.000
_cell.angle_alpha   90.00
_cell.angle_beta   90.00
_cell.angle_gamma   90.00
#
_symmetry.space_group_name_H-M   'P 1'
#
loop_
_entity.id
_entity.type
_entity.pdbx_description
1 polymer ?
#
loop_
_entity_poly.entity_id
_entity_poly.type
_entity_poly.pdbx_seq_one_letter_code
_entity_poly.pdbx_strand_id
1 'polypeptide(L)' 'MEDGEGEFFEYSMGFAEWLYRWLVGEEVTGPGGSAFYPGPVTLQDLPMTPDERPEVRYGPPRGM' A
#
# COMPACT_ATOMS: atom_id res chain seq x y z
N MET A 1 -4.59 1.62 31.44
CA MET A 1 -5.00 1.50 30.03
C MET A 1 -3.89 2.18 29.26
N GLU A 2 -3.16 1.44 28.43
CA GLU A 2 -2.36 2.09 27.38
C GLU A 2 -3.39 2.76 26.47
N ASP A 3 -3.42 4.09 26.47
CA ASP A 3 -4.13 4.82 25.42
C ASP A 3 -3.42 4.43 24.12
N GLY A 4 -4.12 3.69 23.27
CA GLY A 4 -3.64 3.15 22.00
C GLY A 4 -3.37 4.22 20.96
N GLU A 5 -2.58 5.23 21.32
CA GLU A 5 -2.12 6.31 20.48
C GLU A 5 -0.90 5.80 19.71
N GLY A 6 -1.16 5.02 18.66
CA GLY A 6 -0.13 4.75 17.66
C GLY A 6 0.44 6.07 17.14
N GLU A 7 1.76 6.16 17.00
CA GLU A 7 2.42 7.33 16.42
C GLU A 7 1.89 7.55 14.98
N PHE A 8 1.23 8.68 14.75
CA PHE A 8 0.72 9.03 13.43
C PHE A 8 1.81 9.76 12.64
N PHE A 9 2.06 9.30 11.42
CA PHE A 9 2.99 9.93 10.49
C PHE A 9 2.21 10.65 9.38
N GLU A 10 2.49 11.94 9.22
CA GLU A 10 1.97 12.74 8.11
C GLU A 10 3.02 12.82 7.00
N TYR A 11 2.57 12.66 5.76
CA TYR A 11 3.39 12.90 4.57
C TYR A 11 2.79 14.03 3.74
N SER A 12 3.58 15.06 3.47
CA SER A 12 3.20 16.18 2.58
C SER A 12 3.31 15.79 1.11
N MET A 13 2.65 14.71 0.71
CA MET A 13 2.60 14.23 -0.69
C MET A 13 1.19 13.80 -1.07
N GLY A 14 0.89 13.78 -2.37
CA GLY A 14 -0.41 13.32 -2.86
C GLY A 14 -0.62 11.82 -2.69
N PHE A 15 -1.88 11.38 -2.65
CA PHE A 15 -2.21 9.95 -2.50
C PHE A 15 -1.58 9.06 -3.60
N ALA A 16 -1.59 9.52 -4.85
CA ALA A 16 -1.01 8.76 -5.96
C ALA A 16 0.52 8.59 -5.82
N GLU A 17 1.21 9.61 -5.32
CA GLU A 17 2.65 9.55 -5.06
C GLU A 17 2.95 8.62 -3.89
N TRP A 18 2.21 8.76 -2.79
CA TRP A 18 2.33 7.87 -1.63
C TRP A 18 2.12 6.41 -2.02
N LEU A 19 1.07 6.11 -2.79
CA LEU A 19 0.76 4.76 -3.25
C LEU A 19 1.87 4.22 -4.16
N TYR A 20 2.39 5.03 -5.09
CA TYR A 20 3.47 4.61 -5.98
C TYR A 20 4.73 4.24 -5.18
N ARG A 21 5.16 5.10 -4.25
CA ARG A 21 6.33 4.87 -3.38
C ARG A 21 6.16 3.59 -2.54
N TRP A 22 4.98 3.40 -1.97
CA TRP A 22 4.66 2.15 -1.26
C TRP A 22 4.72 0.92 -2.17
N LEU A 23 4.18 1.02 -3.39
CA LEU A 23 4.14 -0.09 -4.37
C LEU A 23 5.53 -0.52 -4.83
N VAL A 24 6.48 0.41 -4.97
CA VAL A 24 7.88 0.11 -5.36
C VAL A 24 8.75 -0.36 -4.20
N GLY A 25 8.31 -0.21 -2.95
CA GLY A 25 9.01 -0.72 -1.77
C GLY A 25 9.54 0.32 -0.78
N GLU A 26 9.27 1.62 -0.99
CA GLU A 26 9.70 2.66 -0.05
C GLU A 26 8.91 2.56 1.28
N GLU A 27 9.60 2.89 2.37
CA GLU A 27 9.02 2.95 3.72
C GLU A 27 8.21 4.25 3.88
N VAL A 28 6.92 4.18 3.55
CA VAL A 28 5.97 5.31 3.65
C VAL A 28 4.80 5.04 4.60
N THR A 29 4.99 4.11 5.54
CA THR A 29 4.02 3.73 6.59
C THR A 29 4.49 4.11 8.00
N GLY A 30 5.61 4.83 8.12
CA GLY A 30 6.27 5.15 9.38
C GLY A 30 7.44 4.20 9.67
N PRO A 31 8.36 4.56 10.58
CA PRO A 31 9.53 3.76 10.92
C PRO A 31 9.16 2.36 11.42
N GLY A 32 9.74 1.33 10.83
CA GLY A 32 9.45 -0.07 11.12
C GLY A 32 8.07 -0.54 10.62
N GLY A 33 7.31 0.32 9.94
CA GLY A 33 5.96 0.03 9.47
C GLY A 33 5.92 -0.70 8.12
N SER A 34 7.05 -0.84 7.43
CA SER A 34 7.09 -1.51 6.13
C SER A 34 7.27 -3.02 6.30
N ALA A 35 6.31 -3.81 5.84
CA ALA A 35 6.50 -5.22 5.60
C ALA A 35 7.12 -5.43 4.20
N PHE A 36 8.23 -6.16 4.12
CA PHE A 36 8.82 -6.53 2.83
C PHE A 36 8.09 -7.73 2.23
N TYR A 37 7.49 -7.53 1.06
CA TYR A 37 6.93 -8.60 0.23
C TYR A 37 7.76 -8.67 -1.07
N PRO A 38 8.28 -9.84 -1.46
CA PRO A 38 9.00 -9.99 -2.71
C PRO A 38 8.04 -9.94 -3.91
N GLY A 39 8.49 -9.29 -4.99
CA GLY A 39 7.74 -9.20 -6.24
C GLY A 39 6.65 -8.12 -6.26
N PRO A 40 5.97 -7.92 -7.41
CA PRO A 40 4.88 -6.96 -7.52
C PRO A 40 3.74 -7.23 -6.54
N VAL A 41 3.17 -6.16 -5.98
CA VAL A 41 1.93 -6.27 -5.20
C VAL A 41 0.76 -6.56 -6.13
N THR A 42 -0.09 -7.52 -5.74
CA THR A 42 -1.36 -7.79 -6.42
C THR A 42 -2.41 -6.76 -5.99
N LEU A 43 -3.01 -6.08 -6.97
CA LEU A 43 -4.14 -5.18 -6.80
C LEU A 43 -5.37 -5.87 -7.38
N GLN A 44 -6.40 -6.06 -6.57
CA GLN A 44 -7.66 -6.63 -6.98
C GLN A 44 -8.76 -5.60 -6.75
N ASP A 45 -9.50 -5.28 -7.81
CA ASP A 45 -10.63 -4.39 -7.69
C ASP A 45 -11.77 -5.07 -6.93
N LEU A 46 -12.38 -4.33 -6.00
CA LEU A 46 -13.59 -4.80 -5.34
C LEU A 46 -14.74 -4.72 -6.35
N PRO A 47 -15.51 -5.81 -6.52
CA PRO A 47 -16.64 -5.80 -7.44
C PRO A 47 -17.68 -4.79 -6.95
N MET A 48 -18.10 -3.90 -7.85
CA MET A 48 -19.14 -2.90 -7.62
C MET A 48 -20.52 -3.45 -7.97
N THR A 49 -20.58 -4.59 -8.68
CA THR A 49 -21.84 -5.31 -9.00
C THR A 49 -21.70 -6.83 -8.81
N PRO A 50 -22.81 -7.57 -8.62
CA PRO A 50 -22.76 -9.02 -8.34
C PRO A 50 -22.13 -9.88 -9.45
N ASP A 51 -22.25 -9.45 -10.71
CA ASP A 51 -21.74 -10.17 -11.88
C ASP A 51 -20.32 -9.72 -12.29
N GLU A 52 -19.78 -8.71 -11.60
CA GLU A 52 -18.46 -8.18 -11.90
C GLU A 52 -17.39 -9.16 -11.48
N ARG A 53 -16.57 -9.56 -12.45
CA ARG A 53 -15.40 -10.38 -12.20
C ARG A 53 -14.26 -9.47 -11.77
N PRO A 54 -13.64 -9.71 -10.61
CA PRO A 54 -12.50 -8.91 -10.17
C PRO A 54 -11.38 -8.96 -11.20
N GLU A 55 -10.89 -7.81 -11.64
CA GLU A 55 -9.69 -7.71 -12.44
C GLU A 55 -8.47 -7.74 -11.51
N VAL A 56 -7.49 -8.59 -11.85
CA VAL A 56 -6.21 -8.67 -11.13
C VAL A 56 -5.18 -7.86 -11.90
N ARG A 57 -4.59 -6.87 -11.22
CA ARG A 57 -3.50 -6.02 -11.73
C ARG A 57 -2.27 -6.21 -10.85
N TYR A 58 -1.10 -6.00 -11.43
CA TYR A 58 0.17 -6.08 -10.71
C TYR A 58 0.80 -4.69 -10.63
N GLY A 59 1.34 -4.38 -9.45
CA GLY A 59 2.15 -3.19 -9.27
C GLY A 59 3.47 -3.26 -10.04
N PRO A 60 4.32 -2.22 -9.93
CA PRO A 60 5.67 -2.28 -10.45
C PRO A 60 6.48 -3.39 -9.78
N PRO A 61 7.59 -3.85 -10.40
CA PRO A 61 8.59 -4.65 -9.71
C PRO A 61 9.05 -3.91 -8.45
N ARG A 62 9.04 -4.60 -7.30
CA ARG A 62 9.64 -4.09 -6.08
C ARG A 62 11.15 -4.29 -6.18
N GLY A 63 11.88 -3.18 -6.22
CA GLY A 63 13.32 -3.20 -6.04
C GLY A 63 13.62 -3.44 -4.56
N MET A 64 14.59 -4.30 -4.26
CA MET A 64 15.41 -4.02 -3.09
C MET A 64 16.30 -2.83 -3.43
#